data_AF-A0A7Y2G744-F1
#
_entry.id   AF-A0A7Y2G744-F1
#
_cell.length_a   1.000
_cell.length_b   1.000
_cell.length_c   1.000
_cell.angle_alpha   90.00
_cell.angle_beta   90.00
_cell.angle_gamma   90.00
#
_symmetry.space_group_name_H-M   'P 1'
#
loop_
_entity.id
_entity.type
_entity.pdbx_description
1 polymer ?
#
loop_
_entity_poly.entity_id
_entity_poly.type
_entity_poly.pdbx_seq_one_letter_code
_entity_poly.pdbx_strand_id
1 'polypeptide(L)'
;LPEDFPPQRLRAVMTGFSRALGVRCTHCHAGEEGTPLAELDFASDANPTKQTARLMLEMLGTINEDYLDHVEPSGPGRVNMWCHTCHRGQARPMTLGEDLSETYAEAGADGAVARYEDLRERFFGRGSFDFQDEGPLNSLGYAALEEGHHEDAIKLFRLNAEQFPESANVWDSLAEAYMTAGQNETAVVYYQKSLGLDPGNANAAAMLRKLRAGQ
;
A
#
# COMPACT_ATOMS: atom_id res chain seq x y z
N LEU A 1 1.41 -24.23 18.32
CA LEU A 1 0.43 -24.07 19.42
C LEU A 1 0.40 -25.37 20.22
N PRO A 2 0.22 -25.34 21.54
CA PRO A 2 0.11 -26.56 22.36
C PRO A 2 -1.05 -27.45 21.89
N GLU A 3 -0.84 -28.77 21.90
CA GLU A 3 -1.84 -29.75 21.46
C GLU A 3 -3.07 -29.82 22.39
N ASP A 4 -2.91 -29.41 23.65
CA ASP A 4 -3.92 -29.46 24.72
C ASP A 4 -4.76 -28.18 24.83
N PHE A 5 -4.69 -27.28 23.86
CA PHE A 5 -5.44 -26.03 23.88
C PHE A 5 -6.96 -26.28 23.96
N PRO A 6 -7.67 -25.68 24.94
CA PRO A 6 -9.12 -25.77 25.02
C PRO A 6 -9.76 -25.29 23.70
N PRO A 7 -10.79 -25.98 23.18
CA PRO A 7 -11.35 -25.66 21.86
C PRO A 7 -11.79 -24.20 21.70
N GLN A 8 -12.33 -23.59 22.75
CA GLN A 8 -12.74 -22.18 22.73
C GLN A 8 -11.53 -21.25 22.57
N ARG A 9 -10.42 -21.55 23.24
CA ARG A 9 -9.17 -20.77 23.14
C ARG A 9 -8.55 -20.91 21.75
N LEU A 10 -8.51 -22.12 21.21
CA LEU A 10 -8.02 -22.36 19.85
C LEU A 10 -8.81 -21.54 18.83
N ARG A 11 -10.15 -21.57 18.88
CA ARG A 11 -11.01 -20.80 17.99
C ARG A 11 -10.79 -19.29 18.12
N ALA A 12 -10.60 -18.79 19.34
CA ALA A 12 -10.32 -17.37 19.58
C ALA A 12 -9.00 -16.95 18.92
N VAL A 13 -7.95 -17.77 19.05
CA VAL A 13 -6.65 -17.53 18.40
C VAL A 13 -6.78 -17.53 16.87
N MET A 14 -7.45 -18.53 16.30
CA MET A 14 -7.65 -18.62 14.84
C MET A 14 -8.45 -17.43 14.31
N THR A 15 -9.51 -17.03 15.02
CA THR A 15 -10.29 -15.83 14.67
C THR A 15 -9.43 -14.57 14.73
N GLY A 16 -8.51 -14.50 15.69
CA GLY A 16 -7.51 -13.44 15.79
C GLY A 16 -6.59 -13.37 14.56
N PHE A 17 -6.09 -14.51 14.09
CA PHE A 17 -5.29 -14.58 12.86
C PHE A 17 -6.08 -14.13 11.64
N SER A 18 -7.29 -14.66 11.43
CA SER A 18 -8.16 -14.28 10.32
C SER A 18 -8.41 -12.77 10.27
N ARG A 19 -8.66 -12.13 11.42
CA ARG A 19 -8.86 -10.68 11.50
C ARG A 19 -7.57 -9.90 11.23
N ALA A 20 -6.44 -10.34 11.79
CA ALA A 20 -5.16 -9.67 11.64
C ALA A 20 -4.64 -9.70 10.18
N LEU A 21 -4.96 -10.76 9.45
CA LEU A 21 -4.54 -10.99 8.07
C LEU A 21 -5.62 -10.61 7.04
N GLY A 22 -6.86 -10.37 7.47
CA GLY A 22 -7.99 -10.10 6.56
C GLY A 22 -8.40 -11.29 5.69
N VAL A 23 -8.26 -12.52 6.20
CA VAL A 23 -8.47 -13.76 5.44
C VAL A 23 -9.52 -14.67 6.08
N ARG A 24 -10.07 -15.59 5.28
CA ARG A 24 -10.99 -16.66 5.74
C ARG A 24 -10.24 -17.94 6.11
N CYS A 25 -10.92 -18.89 6.75
CA CYS A 25 -10.31 -20.13 7.25
C CYS A 25 -9.61 -20.94 6.16
N THR A 26 -10.20 -20.98 4.96
CA THR A 26 -9.70 -21.65 3.74
C THR A 26 -8.39 -21.09 3.21
N HIS A 27 -7.98 -19.88 3.64
CA HIS A 27 -6.66 -19.35 3.30
C HIS A 27 -5.55 -20.20 3.90
N CYS A 28 -5.72 -20.66 5.14
CA CYS A 28 -4.72 -21.47 5.85
C CYS A 28 -5.09 -22.96 5.91
N HIS A 29 -6.37 -23.31 5.98
CA HIS A 29 -6.80 -24.70 6.12
C HIS A 29 -7.15 -25.30 4.76
N ALA A 30 -6.92 -26.61 4.62
CA ALA A 30 -7.24 -27.33 3.39
C ALA A 30 -8.77 -27.39 3.19
N GLY A 31 -9.22 -26.96 2.01
CA GLY A 31 -10.64 -26.93 1.65
C GLY A 31 -10.94 -25.87 0.60
N GLU A 32 -12.19 -25.86 0.14
CA GLU A 32 -12.68 -24.88 -0.83
C GLU A 32 -13.50 -23.78 -0.14
N GLU A 33 -13.54 -22.62 -0.77
CA GLU A 33 -14.35 -21.53 -0.25
C GLU A 33 -15.85 -21.88 -0.29
N GLY A 34 -16.55 -21.64 0.81
CA GLY A 34 -17.96 -21.98 0.96
C GLY A 34 -18.22 -23.37 1.55
N THR A 35 -17.19 -24.22 1.73
CA THR A 35 -17.34 -25.47 2.48
C THR A 35 -17.76 -25.19 3.93
N PRO A 36 -18.78 -25.88 4.46
CA PRO A 36 -19.16 -25.77 5.86
C PRO A 36 -17.98 -26.05 6.80
N LEU A 37 -17.78 -25.22 7.82
CA LEU A 37 -16.63 -25.36 8.73
C LEU A 37 -16.53 -26.74 9.39
N ALA A 38 -17.66 -27.42 9.61
CA ALA A 38 -17.68 -28.76 10.20
C ALA A 38 -17.07 -29.85 9.30
N GLU A 39 -16.95 -29.58 7.99
CA GLU A 39 -16.43 -30.51 6.98
C GLU A 39 -14.95 -30.24 6.67
N LEU A 40 -14.38 -29.15 7.17
CA LEU A 40 -12.97 -28.82 6.98
C LEU A 40 -12.07 -29.66 7.89
N ASP A 41 -11.04 -30.27 7.30
CA ASP A 41 -9.97 -30.90 8.06
C ASP A 41 -8.96 -29.84 8.54
N PHE A 42 -9.22 -29.30 9.73
CA PHE A 42 -8.32 -28.33 10.36
C PHE A 42 -6.96 -28.91 10.74
N ALA A 43 -6.85 -30.23 10.90
CA ALA A 43 -5.61 -30.91 11.30
C ALA A 43 -4.65 -31.05 10.11
N SER A 44 -5.17 -31.26 8.90
CA SER A 44 -4.40 -31.36 7.66
C SER A 44 -3.41 -30.21 7.46
N ASP A 45 -2.20 -30.56 7.03
CA ASP A 45 -1.14 -29.62 6.60
C ASP A 45 -0.99 -29.59 5.07
N ALA A 46 -2.01 -30.04 4.33
CA ALA A 46 -1.98 -30.06 2.86
C ALA A 46 -1.95 -28.66 2.22
N ASN A 47 -2.42 -27.62 2.93
CA ASN A 47 -2.33 -26.25 2.48
C ASN A 47 -0.98 -25.64 2.95
N PRO A 48 -0.07 -25.26 2.03
CA PRO A 48 1.26 -24.75 2.39
C PRO A 48 1.21 -23.44 3.19
N THR A 49 0.16 -22.63 3.05
CA THR A 49 -0.02 -21.38 3.83
C THR A 49 -0.04 -21.65 5.34
N LYS A 50 -0.54 -22.82 5.77
CA LYS A 50 -0.51 -23.22 7.18
C LYS A 50 0.92 -23.33 7.70
N GLN A 51 1.84 -23.87 6.90
CA GLN A 51 3.24 -24.00 7.28
C GLN A 51 3.93 -22.63 7.31
N THR A 52 3.63 -21.75 6.37
CA THR A 52 4.08 -20.35 6.43
C THR A 52 3.60 -19.67 7.70
N ALA A 53 2.32 -19.85 8.09
CA ALA A 53 1.80 -19.29 9.32
C ALA A 53 2.53 -19.80 10.58
N ARG A 54 2.93 -21.08 10.61
CA ARG A 54 3.75 -21.63 11.71
C ARG A 54 5.12 -20.93 11.79
N LEU A 55 5.80 -20.74 10.66
CA LEU A 55 7.07 -20.01 10.62
C LEU A 55 6.90 -18.55 11.08
N MET A 56 5.79 -17.90 10.71
CA MET A 56 5.51 -16.54 11.20
C MET A 56 5.30 -16.50 12.71
N LEU A 57 4.70 -17.53 13.31
CA LEU A 57 4.56 -17.63 14.78
C LEU A 57 5.91 -17.84 15.47
N GLU A 58 6.81 -18.62 14.87
CA GLU A 58 8.19 -18.77 15.36
C GLU A 58 8.92 -17.43 15.32
N MET A 59 8.85 -16.70 14.20
CA MET A 59 9.43 -15.36 14.06
C MET A 59 8.89 -14.39 15.12
N LEU A 60 7.58 -14.38 15.36
CA LEU A 60 6.98 -13.56 16.42
C LEU A 60 7.45 -13.96 17.81
N GLY A 61 7.62 -15.26 18.07
CA GLY A 61 8.20 -15.77 19.32
C GLY A 61 9.60 -15.23 19.53
N THR A 62 10.49 -15.40 18.55
CA THR A 62 11.86 -14.87 18.57
C THR A 62 11.86 -13.35 18.78
N ILE A 63 11.08 -12.57 18.03
CA ILE A 63 11.03 -11.11 18.20
C ILE A 63 10.61 -10.74 19.63
N ASN A 64 9.57 -11.38 20.16
CA ASN A 64 9.03 -11.04 21.48
C ASN A 64 9.96 -11.47 22.63
N GLU A 65 10.48 -12.70 22.58
CA GLU A 65 11.18 -13.33 23.70
C GLU A 65 12.69 -13.07 23.63
N ASP A 66 13.29 -13.09 22.44
CA ASP A 66 14.75 -12.97 22.29
C ASP A 66 15.22 -11.52 22.08
N TYR A 67 14.33 -10.62 21.68
CA TYR A 67 14.68 -9.21 21.42
C TYR A 67 13.89 -8.24 22.30
N LEU A 68 12.56 -8.27 22.26
CA LEU A 68 11.76 -7.26 22.97
C LEU A 68 11.85 -7.37 24.49
N ASP A 69 12.18 -8.52 25.06
CA ASP A 69 12.45 -8.68 26.49
C ASP A 69 13.70 -7.90 26.95
N HIS A 70 14.56 -7.47 26.02
CA HIS A 70 15.76 -6.69 26.28
C HIS A 70 15.62 -5.20 25.95
N VAL A 71 14.43 -4.76 25.54
CA VAL A 71 14.14 -3.36 25.21
C VAL A 71 13.35 -2.71 26.34
N GLU A 72 13.81 -1.57 26.83
CA GLU A 72 13.06 -0.79 27.81
C GLU A 72 11.72 -0.31 27.21
N PRO A 73 10.57 -0.64 27.82
CA PRO A 73 9.28 -0.21 27.29
C PRO A 73 9.15 1.31 27.27
N SER A 74 8.64 1.86 26.18
CA SER A 74 8.37 3.30 26.03
C SER A 74 7.15 3.79 26.82
N GLY A 75 6.45 2.90 27.51
CA GLY A 75 5.22 3.20 28.26
C GLY A 75 5.05 2.29 29.48
N PRO A 76 3.88 2.29 30.13
CA PRO A 76 3.65 1.59 31.40
C PRO A 76 3.74 0.06 31.30
N GLY A 77 3.81 -0.50 30.09
CA GLY A 77 3.95 -1.93 29.86
C GLY A 77 4.53 -2.23 28.49
N ARG A 78 4.97 -3.48 28.31
CA ARG A 78 5.49 -3.98 27.03
C ARG A 78 4.36 -4.18 26.01
N VAL A 79 4.66 -3.88 24.75
CA VAL A 79 3.81 -4.24 23.60
C VAL A 79 4.44 -5.45 22.92
N ASN A 80 3.71 -6.56 22.81
CA ASN A 80 4.16 -7.72 22.05
C ASN A 80 3.83 -7.55 20.57
N MET A 81 4.76 -7.97 19.71
CA MET A 81 4.51 -8.12 18.29
C MET A 81 3.54 -9.26 18.04
N TRP A 82 2.62 -9.01 17.10
CA TRP A 82 1.62 -9.99 16.69
C TRP A 82 1.35 -9.83 15.20
N CYS A 83 0.59 -10.73 14.58
CA CYS A 83 0.28 -10.63 13.15
C CYS A 83 -0.25 -9.22 12.78
N HIS A 84 -1.11 -8.62 13.61
CA HIS A 84 -1.74 -7.32 13.31
C HIS A 84 -0.75 -6.15 13.33
N THR A 85 0.39 -6.24 14.02
CA THR A 85 1.37 -5.14 14.08
C THR A 85 2.03 -4.92 12.73
N CYS A 86 2.24 -6.01 11.97
CA CYS A 86 2.81 -5.95 10.62
C CYS A 86 1.74 -5.97 9.52
N HIS A 87 0.77 -6.89 9.63
CA HIS A 87 -0.18 -7.17 8.55
C HIS A 87 -1.33 -6.18 8.43
N ARG A 88 -1.77 -5.60 9.54
CA ARG A 88 -2.79 -4.53 9.56
C ARG A 88 -4.04 -4.86 8.72
N GLY A 89 -4.48 -6.12 8.76
CA GLY A 89 -5.66 -6.60 8.02
C GLY A 89 -5.36 -7.11 6.61
N GLN A 90 -4.10 -7.36 6.27
CA GLN A 90 -3.68 -7.83 4.95
C GLN A 90 -2.83 -9.09 5.04
N ALA A 91 -3.06 -10.06 4.15
CA ALA A 91 -2.28 -11.29 4.14
C ALA A 91 -0.81 -11.01 3.82
N ARG A 92 -0.54 -9.98 3.00
CA ARG A 92 0.79 -9.50 2.65
C ARG A 92 1.01 -8.10 3.23
N PRO A 93 1.97 -7.90 4.14
CA PRO A 93 2.23 -6.58 4.72
C PRO A 93 3.05 -5.76 3.71
N MET A 94 2.37 -4.96 2.90
CA MET A 94 3.01 -4.06 1.94
C MET A 94 2.70 -2.60 2.27
N THR A 95 3.63 -1.73 1.92
CA THR A 95 3.34 -0.29 1.81
C THR A 95 2.42 -0.01 0.63
N LEU A 96 1.83 1.18 0.60
CA LEU A 96 0.99 1.59 -0.52
C LEU A 96 1.79 1.64 -1.82
N GLY A 97 3.02 2.16 -1.77
CA GLY A 97 3.91 2.24 -2.94
C GLY A 97 4.27 0.88 -3.52
N GLU A 98 4.61 -0.11 -2.68
CA GLU A 98 4.93 -1.47 -3.14
C GLU A 98 3.73 -2.14 -3.83
N ASP A 99 2.53 -2.06 -3.23
CA ASP A 99 1.32 -2.67 -3.79
C ASP A 99 0.94 -2.06 -5.15
N LEU A 100 1.01 -0.72 -5.25
CA LEU A 100 0.73 -0.02 -6.51
C LEU A 100 1.79 -0.29 -7.57
N SER A 101 3.07 -0.41 -7.18
CA SER A 101 4.15 -0.69 -8.13
C SER A 101 4.04 -2.09 -8.73
N GLU A 102 3.72 -3.10 -7.91
CA GLU A 102 3.45 -4.45 -8.43
C GLU A 102 2.23 -4.48 -9.34
N THR A 103 1.16 -3.81 -8.94
CA THR A 103 -0.05 -3.73 -9.77
C THR A 103 0.21 -3.01 -11.09
N TYR A 104 1.02 -1.95 -11.07
CA TYR A 104 1.43 -1.23 -12.28
C TYR A 104 2.22 -2.14 -13.23
N ALA A 105 3.16 -2.91 -12.71
CA ALA A 105 3.94 -3.85 -13.53
C ALA A 105 3.07 -4.93 -14.20
N GLU A 106 1.97 -5.33 -13.55
CA GLU A 106 1.06 -6.36 -14.07
C GLU A 106 -0.05 -5.81 -14.98
N ALA A 107 -0.60 -4.64 -14.66
CA ALA A 107 -1.85 -4.13 -15.23
C ALA A 107 -1.80 -2.66 -15.69
N GLY A 108 -0.61 -2.05 -15.68
CA GLY A 108 -0.40 -0.66 -16.10
C GLY A 108 -1.09 0.36 -15.20
N ALA A 109 -1.14 1.61 -15.65
CA ALA A 109 -1.68 2.71 -14.85
C ALA A 109 -3.18 2.55 -14.52
N ASP A 110 -3.97 1.96 -15.42
CA ASP A 110 -5.40 1.73 -15.14
C ASP A 110 -5.60 0.73 -13.99
N GLY A 111 -4.78 -0.33 -13.95
CA GLY A 111 -4.77 -1.28 -12.84
C GLY A 111 -4.33 -0.64 -11.53
N ALA A 112 -3.25 0.15 -11.56
CA ALA A 112 -2.76 0.86 -10.38
C ALA A 112 -3.78 1.87 -9.82
N VAL A 113 -4.48 2.61 -10.69
CA VAL A 113 -5.55 3.54 -10.28
C VAL A 113 -6.70 2.79 -9.62
N ALA A 114 -7.25 1.75 -10.27
CA ALA A 114 -8.32 0.94 -9.71
C ALA A 114 -7.93 0.30 -8.38
N ARG A 115 -6.66 -0.12 -8.26
CA ARG A 115 -6.12 -0.67 -7.03
C ARG A 115 -6.00 0.35 -5.92
N TYR A 116 -5.52 1.56 -6.22
CA TYR A 116 -5.50 2.67 -5.26
C TYR A 116 -6.90 2.96 -4.70
N GLU A 117 -7.89 3.01 -5.58
CA GLU A 117 -9.29 3.27 -5.21
C GLU A 117 -9.86 2.17 -4.30
N ASP A 118 -9.70 0.88 -4.65
CA ASP A 118 -10.10 -0.25 -3.81
C ASP A 118 -9.43 -0.20 -2.43
N LEU A 119 -8.12 0.05 -2.41
CA LEU A 119 -7.37 0.13 -1.16
C LEU A 119 -7.84 1.29 -0.30
N ARG A 120 -8.08 2.46 -0.90
CA ARG A 120 -8.56 3.64 -0.19
C ARG A 120 -9.96 3.41 0.37
N GLU A 121 -10.89 2.87 -0.42
CA GLU A 121 -12.25 2.56 0.05
C GLU A 121 -12.23 1.63 1.26
N ARG A 122 -11.41 0.58 1.20
CA ARG A 122 -11.36 -0.45 2.23
C ARG A 122 -10.61 -0.02 3.48
N PHE A 123 -9.51 0.72 3.32
CA PHE A 123 -8.52 0.92 4.39
C PHE A 123 -8.29 2.37 4.82
N PHE A 124 -8.90 3.37 4.16
CA PHE A 124 -8.75 4.76 4.58
C PHE A 124 -9.17 4.96 6.04
N GLY A 125 -8.31 5.61 6.83
CA GLY A 125 -8.53 5.82 8.27
C GLY A 125 -8.40 4.56 9.14
N ARG A 126 -8.13 3.38 8.57
CA ARG A 126 -7.91 2.12 9.32
C ARG A 126 -6.44 1.85 9.63
N GLY A 127 -5.57 2.68 9.09
CA GLY A 127 -4.13 2.63 9.29
C GLY A 127 -3.39 1.63 8.40
N SER A 128 -4.06 0.72 7.68
CA SER A 128 -3.36 -0.31 6.89
C SER A 128 -2.42 0.26 5.83
N PHE A 129 -2.75 1.44 5.30
CA PHE A 129 -1.93 2.20 4.36
C PHE A 129 -1.92 3.68 4.74
N ASP A 130 -0.86 4.38 4.34
CA ASP A 130 -0.80 5.83 4.43
C ASP A 130 -1.34 6.46 3.12
N PHE A 131 -2.52 7.06 3.21
CA PHE A 131 -3.15 7.81 2.12
C PHE A 131 -3.03 9.33 2.31
N GLN A 132 -2.24 9.78 3.29
CA GLN A 132 -1.92 11.19 3.52
C GLN A 132 -0.59 11.59 2.88
N ASP A 133 0.16 10.61 2.37
CA ASP A 133 1.36 10.81 1.59
C ASP A 133 1.07 10.77 0.08
N GLU A 134 1.43 11.85 -0.62
CA GLU A 134 1.38 11.95 -2.08
C GLU A 134 2.54 11.22 -2.78
N GLY A 135 3.57 10.85 -2.00
CA GLY A 135 4.81 10.23 -2.45
C GLY A 135 4.61 8.96 -3.29
N PRO A 136 3.82 7.96 -2.85
CA PRO A 136 3.65 6.71 -3.60
C PRO A 136 3.16 6.90 -5.04
N LEU A 137 2.14 7.73 -5.26
CA LEU A 137 1.63 8.03 -6.59
C LEU A 137 2.63 8.87 -7.40
N ASN A 138 3.33 9.80 -6.73
CA ASN A 138 4.34 10.62 -7.37
C ASN A 138 5.52 9.78 -7.89
N SER A 139 6.08 8.92 -7.04
CA SER A 139 7.19 8.02 -7.39
C SER A 139 6.80 7.07 -8.52
N LEU A 140 5.58 6.53 -8.50
CA LEU A 140 5.10 5.65 -9.57
C LEU A 140 4.91 6.40 -10.90
N GLY A 141 4.39 7.64 -10.86
CA GLY A 141 4.29 8.50 -12.04
C GLY A 141 5.67 8.83 -12.65
N TYR A 142 6.67 9.08 -11.80
CA TYR A 142 8.05 9.31 -12.26
C TYR A 142 8.68 8.04 -12.83
N ALA A 143 8.47 6.87 -12.24
CA ALA A 143 8.91 5.60 -12.81
C ALA A 143 8.33 5.39 -14.23
N ALA A 144 7.03 5.67 -14.41
CA ALA A 144 6.42 5.64 -15.74
C ALA A 144 7.05 6.65 -16.72
N LEU A 145 7.42 7.86 -16.29
CA LEU A 145 8.14 8.81 -17.15
C LEU A 145 9.53 8.33 -17.54
N GLU A 146 10.29 7.74 -16.61
CA GLU A 146 11.63 7.19 -16.86
C GLU A 146 11.59 6.06 -17.91
N GLU A 147 10.51 5.28 -17.91
CA GLU A 147 10.26 4.22 -18.90
C GLU A 147 9.69 4.75 -20.24
N GLY A 148 9.34 6.05 -20.31
CA GLY A 148 8.74 6.66 -21.50
C GLY A 148 7.23 6.41 -21.63
N HIS A 149 6.58 5.87 -20.61
CA HIS A 149 5.14 5.63 -20.55
C HIS A 149 4.38 6.92 -20.18
N HIS A 150 4.42 7.92 -21.07
CA HIS A 150 3.90 9.26 -20.79
C HIS A 150 2.41 9.31 -20.43
N GLU A 151 1.57 8.52 -21.12
CA GLU A 151 0.13 8.47 -20.83
C GLU A 151 -0.17 7.84 -19.46
N ASP A 152 0.62 6.86 -19.04
CA ASP A 152 0.50 6.24 -17.72
C ASP A 152 0.92 7.23 -16.62
N ALA A 153 2.02 7.93 -16.81
CA ALA A 153 2.44 8.99 -15.91
C ALA A 153 1.36 10.07 -15.74
N ILE A 154 0.74 10.53 -16.83
CA ILE A 154 -0.36 11.50 -16.79
C ILE A 154 -1.56 10.97 -15.97
N LYS A 155 -1.91 9.68 -16.10
CA LYS A 155 -2.98 9.06 -15.30
C LYS A 155 -2.63 9.05 -13.82
N LEU A 156 -1.42 8.62 -13.47
CA LEU A 156 -0.95 8.51 -12.08
C LEU A 156 -0.82 9.88 -11.39
N PHE A 157 -0.21 10.87 -12.06
CA PHE A 157 -0.11 12.22 -11.51
C PHE A 157 -1.45 12.93 -11.42
N ARG A 158 -2.38 12.65 -12.33
CA ARG A 158 -3.75 13.18 -12.24
C ARG A 158 -4.49 12.62 -11.04
N LEU A 159 -4.41 11.31 -10.81
CA LEU A 159 -4.93 10.70 -9.58
C LEU A 159 -4.29 11.39 -8.36
N ASN A 160 -2.97 11.61 -8.37
CA ASN A 160 -2.29 12.30 -7.27
C ASN A 160 -2.83 13.72 -7.04
N ALA A 161 -3.00 14.49 -8.11
CA ALA A 161 -3.55 15.84 -8.07
C ALA A 161 -5.02 15.91 -7.63
N GLU A 162 -5.80 14.85 -7.88
CA GLU A 162 -7.16 14.70 -7.35
C GLU A 162 -7.18 14.42 -5.84
N GLN A 163 -6.22 13.63 -5.35
CA GLN A 163 -6.12 13.30 -3.92
C GLN A 163 -5.51 14.43 -3.08
N PHE A 164 -4.61 15.22 -3.67
CA PHE A 164 -3.87 16.29 -3.01
C PHE A 164 -3.99 17.64 -3.76
N PRO A 165 -5.20 18.17 -3.96
CA PRO A 165 -5.42 19.32 -4.83
C PRO A 165 -4.77 20.62 -4.34
N GLU A 166 -4.36 20.69 -3.07
CA GLU A 166 -3.68 21.84 -2.46
C GLU A 166 -2.14 21.73 -2.47
N SER A 167 -1.59 20.60 -2.93
CA SER A 167 -0.13 20.43 -3.05
C SER A 167 0.37 21.05 -4.34
N ALA A 168 1.30 22.01 -4.25
CA ALA A 168 1.92 22.58 -5.45
C ALA A 168 2.73 21.52 -6.23
N ASN A 169 3.32 20.55 -5.53
CA ASN A 169 4.18 19.52 -6.11
C ASN A 169 3.41 18.59 -7.06
N VAL A 170 2.20 18.13 -6.71
CA VAL A 170 1.43 17.23 -7.59
C VAL A 170 1.00 17.90 -8.90
N TRP A 171 0.74 19.22 -8.89
CA TRP A 171 0.46 19.97 -10.12
C TRP A 171 1.71 20.22 -10.96
N ASP A 172 2.88 20.38 -10.31
CA ASP A 172 4.18 20.48 -10.98
C ASP A 172 4.51 19.18 -11.72
N SER A 173 4.41 18.04 -11.04
CA SER A 173 4.67 16.72 -11.63
C SER A 173 3.66 16.36 -12.74
N LEU A 174 2.37 16.71 -12.57
CA LEU A 174 1.39 16.56 -13.65
C LEU A 174 1.74 17.42 -14.86
N ALA A 175 2.18 18.66 -14.65
CA ALA A 175 2.61 19.55 -15.73
C ALA A 175 3.84 19.00 -16.46
N GLU A 176 4.80 18.44 -15.72
CA GLU A 176 5.99 17.80 -16.28
C GLU A 176 5.65 16.59 -17.16
N ALA A 177 4.68 15.77 -16.74
CA ALA A 177 4.23 14.65 -17.55
C ALA A 177 3.58 15.10 -18.86
N TYR A 178 2.73 16.13 -18.83
CA TYR A 178 2.16 16.72 -20.04
C TYR A 178 3.23 17.35 -20.95
N MET A 179 4.21 18.06 -20.38
CA MET A 179 5.31 18.64 -21.14
C MET A 179 6.12 17.54 -21.84
N THR A 180 6.41 16.46 -21.14
CA THR A 180 7.19 15.32 -21.66
C THR A 180 6.40 14.58 -22.75
N ALA A 181 5.07 14.52 -22.64
CA ALA A 181 4.17 14.03 -23.68
C ALA A 181 4.01 14.99 -24.89
N GLY A 182 4.69 16.14 -24.89
CA GLY A 182 4.58 17.17 -25.94
C GLY A 182 3.32 18.04 -25.86
N GLN A 183 2.50 17.87 -24.82
CA GLN A 183 1.26 18.61 -24.59
C GLN A 183 1.54 19.94 -23.86
N ASN A 184 2.35 20.79 -24.48
CA ASN A 184 2.92 21.99 -23.87
C ASN A 184 1.87 23.02 -23.39
N GLU A 185 0.76 23.17 -24.11
CA GLU A 185 -0.31 24.10 -23.71
C GLU A 185 -0.93 23.67 -22.38
N THR A 186 -1.23 22.38 -22.22
CA THR A 186 -1.73 21.80 -20.97
C THR A 186 -0.69 21.89 -19.85
N ALA A 187 0.59 21.64 -20.16
CA ALA A 187 1.67 21.78 -19.20
C ALA A 187 1.76 23.21 -18.63
N VAL A 188 1.64 24.23 -19.47
CA VAL A 188 1.63 25.64 -19.01
C VAL A 188 0.53 25.89 -17.99
N VAL A 189 -0.69 25.36 -18.22
CA VAL A 189 -1.82 25.51 -17.30
C VAL A 189 -1.50 24.92 -15.92
N TYR A 190 -0.93 23.72 -15.87
CA TYR A 190 -0.66 23.06 -14.59
C TYR A 190 0.58 23.62 -13.87
N TYR A 191 1.63 24.04 -14.57
CA TYR A 191 2.73 24.78 -13.93
C TYR A 191 2.25 26.12 -13.35
N GLN A 192 1.34 26.82 -14.03
CA GLN A 192 0.71 28.03 -13.49
C GLN A 192 -0.12 27.73 -12.24
N LYS A 193 -0.83 26.60 -12.21
CA LYS A 193 -1.56 26.15 -11.03
C LYS A 193 -0.63 25.85 -9.86
N SER A 194 0.47 25.15 -10.11
CA SER A 194 1.51 24.90 -9.11
C SER A 194 2.05 26.21 -8.50
N LEU A 195 2.42 27.19 -9.32
CA LEU A 195 2.86 28.51 -8.85
C LEU A 195 1.78 29.33 -8.15
N GLY A 196 0.50 29.07 -8.46
CA GLY A 196 -0.63 29.70 -7.77
C GLY A 196 -0.76 29.20 -6.32
N LEU A 197 -0.37 27.95 -6.05
CA LEU A 197 -0.37 27.34 -4.72
C LEU A 197 0.93 27.64 -3.96
N ASP A 198 2.07 27.56 -4.66
CA ASP A 198 3.38 27.92 -4.13
C ASP A 198 4.15 28.82 -5.11
N PRO A 199 4.14 30.15 -4.92
CA PRO A 199 4.93 31.08 -5.71
C PRO A 199 6.45 30.83 -5.63
N GLY A 200 6.91 30.06 -4.64
CA GLY A 200 8.30 29.65 -4.44
C GLY A 200 8.74 28.44 -5.26
N ASN A 201 7.83 27.77 -5.99
CA ASN A 201 8.19 26.61 -6.81
C ASN A 201 9.11 27.02 -7.98
N ALA A 202 10.42 26.88 -7.75
CA ALA A 202 11.45 27.25 -8.71
C ALA A 202 11.44 26.37 -9.97
N ASN A 203 11.01 25.10 -9.88
CA ASN A 203 10.88 24.20 -11.02
C ASN A 203 9.80 24.72 -11.97
N ALA A 204 8.57 24.89 -11.48
CA ALA A 204 7.45 25.39 -12.27
C ALA A 204 7.77 26.73 -12.96
N ALA A 205 8.42 27.66 -12.26
CA ALA A 205 8.85 28.94 -12.83
C ALA A 205 9.94 28.78 -13.91
N ALA A 206 10.85 27.82 -13.78
CA ALA A 206 11.85 27.51 -14.80
C ALA A 206 11.20 26.86 -16.04
N MET A 207 10.31 25.90 -15.86
CA MET A 207 9.65 25.20 -16.96
C MET A 207 8.71 26.11 -17.76
N LEU A 208 7.97 27.02 -17.11
CA LEU A 208 7.18 28.04 -17.82
C LEU A 208 8.04 28.97 -18.67
N ARG A 209 9.22 29.37 -18.20
CA ARG A 209 10.15 30.17 -18.99
C ARG A 209 10.65 29.39 -20.21
N LYS A 210 11.00 28.12 -20.03
CA LYS A 210 11.42 27.23 -21.13
C LYS A 210 10.31 27.07 -22.18
N LEU A 211 9.09 26.79 -21.75
CA LEU A 211 7.93 26.59 -22.64
C LEU A 211 7.56 27.86 -23.44
N ARG A 212 7.69 29.04 -22.83
CA ARG A 212 7.45 30.33 -23.50
C ARG A 212 8.56 30.74 -24.46
N ALA A 213 9.80 30.32 -24.22
CA ALA A 213 10.93 30.63 -25.09
C ALA A 213 10.98 29.76 -26.35
N GLY A 214 10.25 28.64 -26.38
CA GLY A 214 10.14 27.75 -27.53
C GLY A 214 8.93 28.00 -28.45
N GLN A 215 8.11 29.01 -28.14
CA GLN A 215 7.01 29.52 -28.99
C GLN A 215 7.50 30.68 -29.85
#